data_AF-A0A9P0YPZ5-F1
#
_entry.id   AF-A0A9P0YPZ5-F1
#
_cell.length_a   1.000
_cell.length_b   1.000
_cell.length_c   1.000
_cell.angle_alpha   90.00
_cell.angle_beta   90.00
_cell.angle_gamma   90.00
#
_symmetry.space_group_name_H-M   'P 1'
#
loop_
_entity.id
_entity.type
_entity.pdbx_description
1 polymer ?
#
loop_
_entity_poly.entity_id
_entity_poly.type
_entity_poly.pdbx_seq_one_letter_code
_entity_poly.pdbx_strand_id
1 'polypeptide(L)'
;MEETIDRRASGTVDLSGNLCSAMDLTGRVHQLPCCIKYNGSSEVSNYFRPKPTEVVFDGLSVEEAQFRGRKLQGTTLPIPQGYSEKVLRHEELQGAPTFDFGKQAGSG
;
A
#
# COMPACT_ATOMS: atom_id res chain seq x y z
N MET A 1 -44.15 -6.60 -8.86
CA MET A 1 -42.83 -6.57 -9.52
C MET A 1 -42.22 -5.23 -9.14
N GLU A 2 -41.60 -5.16 -7.97
CA GLU A 2 -40.95 -3.95 -7.48
C GLU A 2 -39.45 -4.07 -7.79
N GLU A 3 -38.98 -3.16 -8.63
CA GLU A 3 -37.60 -3.07 -9.09
C GLU A 3 -36.83 -2.22 -8.06
N THR A 4 -36.02 -2.87 -7.22
CA THR A 4 -35.17 -2.17 -6.26
C THR A 4 -33.99 -1.53 -7.00
N ILE A 5 -34.03 -0.21 -7.16
CA ILE A 5 -32.95 0.58 -7.76
C ILE A 5 -31.73 0.53 -6.83
N ASP A 6 -30.68 -0.14 -7.29
CA ASP A 6 -29.39 -0.23 -6.61
C ASP A 6 -28.69 1.14 -6.68
N ARG A 7 -28.78 1.93 -5.61
CA ARG A 7 -28.17 3.27 -5.54
C ARG A 7 -26.67 3.16 -5.29
N ARG A 8 -25.90 2.94 -6.36
CA ARG A 8 -24.44 3.07 -6.33
C ARG A 8 -24.06 4.52 -6.01
N ALA A 9 -23.53 4.77 -4.83
CA ALA A 9 -22.93 6.06 -4.50
C ALA A 9 -21.69 6.27 -5.39
N SER A 10 -21.65 7.40 -6.11
CA SER A 10 -20.51 7.81 -6.94
C SER A 10 -19.99 9.15 -6.41
N GLY A 11 -18.68 9.27 -6.26
CA GLY A 11 -18.00 10.49 -5.82
C GLY A 11 -16.76 10.77 -6.67
N THR A 12 -16.33 12.03 -6.71
CA THR A 12 -15.12 12.46 -7.41
C THR A 12 -14.01 12.68 -6.38
N VAL A 13 -12.86 12.05 -6.60
CA VAL A 13 -11.64 12.29 -5.81
C VAL A 13 -10.70 13.12 -6.67
N ASP A 14 -10.40 14.32 -6.20
CA ASP A 14 -9.41 15.18 -6.86
C ASP A 14 -8.00 14.84 -6.34
N LEU A 15 -7.12 14.43 -7.25
CA LEU A 15 -5.72 14.10 -6.97
C LEU A 15 -4.75 15.23 -7.39
N SER A 16 -5.28 16.40 -7.78
CA SER A 16 -4.51 17.56 -8.26
C SER A 16 -3.98 18.48 -7.15
N GLY A 17 -4.33 18.22 -5.89
CA GLY A 17 -3.94 19.02 -4.73
C GLY A 17 -2.43 19.16 -4.55
N ASN A 18 -2.00 20.22 -3.84
CA ASN A 18 -0.59 20.50 -3.53
C ASN A 18 0.03 19.30 -2.80
N LEU A 19 0.82 18.51 -3.52
CA LEU A 19 1.64 17.41 -3.02
C LEU A 19 2.70 18.02 -2.09
N CYS A 20 2.31 18.28 -0.85
CA CYS A 20 3.21 18.68 0.24
C CYS A 20 4.39 17.70 0.28
N SER A 21 5.52 18.13 -0.30
CA SER A 21 6.77 17.38 -0.44
C SER A 21 6.59 15.95 -0.96
N ALA A 22 6.76 15.76 -2.27
CA ALA A 22 6.96 14.43 -2.84
C ALA A 22 8.15 13.77 -2.12
N MET A 23 7.88 12.90 -1.15
CA MET A 23 8.90 12.16 -0.45
C MET A 23 9.44 11.10 -1.39
N ASP A 24 10.76 11.05 -1.57
CA ASP A 24 11.41 10.01 -2.36
C ASP A 24 11.26 8.65 -1.67
N LEU A 25 10.32 7.82 -2.11
CA LEU A 25 10.05 6.51 -1.54
C LEU A 25 10.97 5.41 -2.10
N THR A 26 11.99 5.77 -2.88
CA THR A 26 12.93 4.80 -3.46
C THR A 26 13.56 3.95 -2.35
N GLY A 27 13.43 2.62 -2.48
CA GLY A 27 13.94 1.66 -1.51
C GLY A 27 13.20 1.63 -0.16
N ARG A 28 12.06 2.34 -0.01
CA ARG A 28 11.28 2.41 1.25
C ARG A 28 9.99 1.58 1.23
N VAL A 29 9.57 1.10 0.06
CA VAL A 29 8.38 0.26 -0.11
C VAL A 29 8.82 -1.19 -0.30
N HIS A 30 8.27 -2.09 0.52
CA HIS A 30 8.60 -3.52 0.47
C HIS A 30 7.32 -4.35 0.36
N GLN A 31 7.24 -5.19 -0.66
CA GLN A 31 6.19 -6.21 -0.76
C GLN A 31 6.69 -7.51 -0.12
N LEU A 32 6.03 -7.94 0.96
CA LEU A 32 6.39 -9.16 1.66
C LEU A 32 5.58 -10.37 1.16
N PRO A 33 6.15 -11.58 1.11
CA PRO A 33 5.43 -12.81 0.75
C PRO A 33 4.60 -13.35 1.92
N CYS A 34 3.90 -12.47 2.64
CA CYS A 34 3.02 -12.79 3.75
C CYS A 34 2.06 -11.63 4.06
N CYS A 35 0.94 -11.95 4.69
CA CYS A 35 -0.01 -10.94 5.17
C CYS A 35 0.35 -10.50 6.60
N ILE A 36 0.40 -9.18 6.83
CA ILE A 36 0.51 -8.58 8.15
C ILE A 36 -0.86 -7.97 8.50
N LYS A 37 -1.48 -8.43 9.59
CA LYS A 37 -2.80 -7.91 10.01
C LYS A 37 -2.74 -6.50 10.57
N TYR A 38 -1.60 -6.12 11.14
CA TYR A 38 -1.38 -4.80 11.72
C TYR A 38 -1.08 -3.77 10.61
N ASN A 39 -1.84 -2.69 10.56
CA ASN A 39 -1.77 -1.63 9.55
C ASN A 39 -1.36 -0.26 10.12
N GLY A 40 -0.78 -0.24 11.33
CA GLY A 40 -0.28 0.98 11.98
C GLY A 40 1.19 1.28 11.71
N SER A 41 1.75 2.24 12.45
CA SER A 41 3.16 2.61 12.36
C SER A 41 4.07 1.48 12.83
N SER A 42 5.23 1.34 12.17
CA SER A 42 6.22 0.32 12.52
C SER A 42 7.63 0.85 12.30
N GLU A 43 8.55 0.43 13.17
CA GLU A 43 9.98 0.77 13.13
C GLU A 43 10.73 -0.05 12.06
N VAL A 44 10.27 0.00 10.80
CA VAL A 44 10.80 -0.82 9.70
C VAL A 44 12.31 -0.65 9.57
N SER A 45 12.81 0.58 9.55
CA SER A 45 14.23 0.88 9.39
C SER A 45 15.11 0.36 10.53
N ASN A 46 14.58 -0.03 11.68
CA ASN A 46 15.37 -0.60 12.78
C ASN A 46 15.50 -2.13 12.67
N TYR A 47 14.54 -2.81 12.04
CA TYR A 47 14.47 -4.26 12.03
C TYR A 47 14.58 -4.90 10.63
N PHE A 48 14.21 -4.17 9.59
CA PHE A 48 14.19 -4.65 8.22
C PHE A 48 15.13 -3.80 7.36
N ARG A 49 16.36 -4.31 7.18
CA ARG A 49 17.39 -3.69 6.35
C ARG A 49 17.89 -4.73 5.34
N PRO A 50 17.30 -4.77 4.13
CA PRO A 50 17.81 -5.59 3.05
C PRO A 50 19.30 -5.32 2.82
N LYS A 51 20.08 -6.38 2.63
CA LYS A 51 21.51 -6.29 2.35
C LYS A 51 21.77 -6.82 0.94
N PRO A 52 22.60 -6.15 0.14
CA PRO A 52 22.97 -6.66 -1.17
C PRO A 52 23.68 -8.00 -1.02
N THR A 53 23.43 -8.89 -1.97
CA THR A 53 24.17 -10.14 -2.14
C THR A 53 25.00 -10.07 -3.43
N GLU A 54 25.87 -11.05 -3.64
CA GLU A 54 26.63 -11.18 -4.89
C GLU A 54 25.81 -11.83 -6.02
N VAL A 55 24.54 -12.17 -5.77
CA VAL A 55 23.67 -12.84 -6.72
C VAL A 55 22.92 -11.82 -7.58
N VAL A 56 22.91 -12.05 -8.89
CA VAL A 56 22.11 -11.31 -9.87
C VAL A 56 21.11 -12.27 -10.49
N PHE A 57 19.84 -11.87 -10.53
CA PHE A 57 18.76 -12.65 -11.13
C PHE A 57 17.98 -11.75 -12.10
N ASP A 58 17.85 -12.18 -13.36
CA ASP A 58 17.19 -11.41 -14.42
C ASP A 58 17.74 -9.97 -14.59
N GLY A 59 19.06 -9.82 -14.46
CA GLY A 59 19.74 -8.53 -14.52
C GLY A 59 19.54 -7.62 -13.30
N LEU A 60 18.85 -8.10 -12.26
CA LEU A 60 18.59 -7.35 -11.03
C LEU A 60 19.39 -7.92 -9.85
N SER A 61 19.94 -7.04 -9.00
CA SER A 61 20.68 -7.48 -7.82
C SER A 61 19.74 -8.06 -6.77
N VAL A 62 20.07 -9.24 -6.26
CA VAL A 62 19.32 -9.88 -5.18
C VAL A 62 19.78 -9.31 -3.84
N GLU A 63 18.82 -8.99 -2.99
CA GLU A 63 19.01 -8.55 -1.62
C GLU A 63 18.44 -9.58 -0.64
N GLU A 64 19.05 -9.67 0.54
CA GLU A 64 18.62 -10.56 1.61
C GLU A 64 18.16 -9.77 2.84
N ALA A 65 17.04 -10.20 3.42
CA ALA A 65 16.53 -9.70 4.69
C ALA A 65 15.95 -10.86 5.52
N GLN A 66 15.58 -10.58 6.77
CA GLN A 66 14.84 -11.52 7.60
C GLN A 66 13.57 -10.88 8.12
N PHE A 67 12.48 -11.65 8.11
CA PHE A 67 11.23 -11.24 8.72
C PHE A 67 10.68 -12.38 9.58
N ARG A 68 10.49 -12.12 10.88
CA ARG A 68 10.01 -13.12 11.85
C ARG A 68 10.84 -14.43 11.85
N GLY A 69 12.16 -14.29 11.72
CA GLY A 69 13.09 -15.44 11.68
C GLY A 69 13.13 -16.20 10.36
N ARG A 70 12.38 -15.76 9.33
CA ARG A 70 12.41 -16.36 7.99
C ARG A 70 13.27 -15.51 7.08
N LYS A 71 14.23 -16.15 6.41
CA LYS A 71 15.03 -15.51 5.36
C LYS A 71 14.14 -15.17 4.17
N LEU A 72 14.27 -13.94 3.68
CA LEU A 72 13.66 -13.43 2.48
C LEU A 72 14.76 -13.08 1.49
N GLN A 73 14.54 -13.38 0.22
CA GLN A 73 15.35 -12.90 -0.88
C GLN A 73 14.43 -12.11 -1.80
N GLY A 74 14.85 -10.92 -2.18
CA GLY A 74 14.07 -10.03 -3.02
C GLY A 74 14.98 -9.22 -3.94
N THR A 75 14.37 -8.35 -4.72
CA THR A 75 15.08 -7.40 -5.57
C THR A 75 14.28 -6.11 -5.66
N THR A 76 14.94 -5.02 -6.05
CA THR A 76 14.27 -3.75 -6.33
C THR A 76 13.78 -3.77 -7.78
N LEU A 77 12.47 -3.64 -7.96
CA LEU A 77 11.85 -3.54 -9.27
C LEU A 77 11.82 -2.06 -9.71
N PRO A 78 12.35 -1.72 -10.89
CA PRO A 78 12.24 -0.35 -11.39
C PRO A 78 10.80 -0.04 -11.79
N ILE A 79 10.39 1.21 -11.57
CA ILE A 79 9.13 1.73 -12.08
C ILE A 79 9.19 1.70 -13.62
N PRO A 80 8.20 1.13 -14.33
CA PRO A 80 8.18 1.13 -15.78
C PRO A 80 8.24 2.55 -16.37
N GLN A 81 8.87 2.67 -17.54
CA GLN A 81 9.00 3.97 -18.22
C GLN A 81 7.62 4.59 -18.51
N GLY A 82 7.48 5.88 -18.19
CA GLY A 82 6.23 6.63 -18.36
C GLY A 82 5.24 6.46 -17.20
N TYR A 83 5.58 5.69 -16.17
CA TYR A 83 4.78 5.55 -14.96
C TYR A 83 5.38 6.35 -13.79
N SER A 84 4.53 6.69 -12.82
CA SER A 84 4.93 7.30 -11.56
C SER A 84 4.20 6.62 -10.40
N GLU A 85 4.91 6.44 -9.29
CA GLU A 85 4.33 5.86 -8.08
C GLU A 85 3.81 6.94 -7.14
N LYS A 86 2.64 6.67 -6.53
CA LYS A 86 2.05 7.52 -5.52
C LYS A 86 1.43 6.64 -4.43
N VAL A 87 1.73 6.95 -3.17
CA VAL A 87 1.03 6.37 -2.02
C VAL A 87 -0.03 7.36 -1.58
N LEU A 88 -1.29 6.94 -1.60
CA LEU A 88 -2.43 7.76 -1.22
C LEU A 88 -2.93 7.35 0.16
N ARG A 89 -3.30 8.34 0.97
CA ARG A 89 -4.01 8.15 2.23
C ARG A 89 -5.36 8.83 2.11
N HIS A 90 -6.40 8.20 2.64
CA HIS A 90 -7.68 8.86 2.84
C HIS A 90 -7.58 9.74 4.08
N GLU A 91 -7.87 11.03 3.92
CA GLU A 91 -7.98 11.97 5.03
C GLU A 91 -9.45 12.29 5.25
N GLU A 92 -9.98 11.94 6.43
CA GLU A 92 -11.31 12.34 6.82
C GLU A 92 -11.25 13.77 7.37
N LEU A 93 -11.74 14.73 6.59
CA LEU A 93 -11.88 16.11 7.04
C LEU A 93 -12.86 16.14 8.22
N GLN A 94 -12.41 16.66 9.36
CA GLN A 94 -13.29 16.86 10.53
C GLN A 94 -14.47 17.77 10.12
N GLY A 95 -15.68 17.18 10.09
CA GLY A 95 -16.92 17.86 9.67
C GLY A 95 -17.54 17.33 8.38
N ALA A 96 -16.93 16.38 7.68
CA ALA A 96 -17.58 15.66 6.59
C ALA A 96 -18.65 14.69 7.14
N PRO A 97 -19.82 14.54 6.49
CA PRO A 97 -20.81 13.57 6.92
C PRO A 97 -20.23 12.15 6.80
N THR A 98 -20.11 11.47 7.94
CA THR A 98 -19.78 10.04 8.00
C THR A 98 -20.80 9.26 7.20
N PHE A 99 -20.36 8.61 6.11
CA PHE A 99 -21.19 7.66 5.38
C PHE A 99 -21.00 6.28 6.00
N ASP A 100 -21.97 5.88 6.82
CA ASP A 100 -22.03 4.54 7.37
C ASP A 100 -22.29 3.52 6.24
N PHE A 101 -21.30 2.70 5.92
CA PHE A 101 -21.52 1.48 5.16
C PHE A 101 -22.26 0.49 6.06
N GLY A 102 -23.59 0.56 5.99
CA GLY A 102 -24.50 -0.29 6.75
C GLY A 102 -24.11 -1.76 6.68
N LYS A 103 -23.73 -2.32 7.83
CA LYS A 103 -23.56 -3.74 8.06
C LYS A 103 -24.93 -4.40 7.97
N GLN A 104 -25.29 -5.00 6.84
CA GLN A 104 -26.46 -5.88 6.79
C GLN A 104 -26.14 -7.17 7.54
N ALA A 105 -26.71 -7.31 8.73
CA ALA A 105 -26.82 -8.59 9.42
C ALA A 105 -28.02 -9.33 8.84
N GLY A 106 -27.77 -10.40 8.08
CA GLY A 106 -28.79 -11.36 7.70
C GLY A 106 -29.26 -12.14 8.92
N SER A 107 -30.54 -12.04 9.24
CA SER A 107 -31.23 -12.94 10.17
C SER A 107 -31.60 -14.23 9.44
N GLY A 108 -31.08 -15.36 9.91
CA GLY A 108 -31.65 -16.69 9.66
C GLY A 108 -32.57 -17.09 10.80
#